data_AF-A0A7U8BGU3-F1
#
_entry.id   AF-A0A7U8BGU3-F1
#
_cell.length_a   1.000
_cell.length_b   1.000
_cell.length_c   1.000
_cell.angle_alpha   90.00
_cell.angle_beta   90.00
_cell.angle_gamma   90.00
#
_symmetry.space_group_name_H-M   'P 1'
#
loop_
_entity.id
_entity.type
_entity.pdbx_description
1 polymer ?
#
loop_
_entity_poly.entity_id
_entity_poly.type
_entity_poly.pdbx_seq_one_letter_code
_entity_poly.pdbx_strand_id
1 'polypeptide(L)'
;IKEILDLEISFIASENIDTVLNRFKDKNFSNYFLPSNISTGLNFATKIIIVGLSLKKGDVFVIENPEIHLHPKAISKFANFFTFLVSKGIQVIIETHSNYLLSKLRYLNYTKHLKNDDVVIYYKDQQIDFKPIFINFGKFYNEDGIKTSFPTGFFDTDLENLMEIR
;
A
#
# COMPACT_ATOMS: atom_id res chain seq x y z
N ILE A 1 9.68 9.60 -0.09
CA ILE A 1 8.60 10.29 0.68
C ILE A 1 7.86 11.32 -0.18
N LYS A 2 8.56 12.30 -0.78
CA LYS A 2 7.96 13.28 -1.71
C LYS A 2 7.13 12.67 -2.84
N GLU A 3 7.59 11.59 -3.45
CA GLU A 3 6.84 10.91 -4.52
C GLU A 3 5.52 10.29 -4.05
N ILE A 4 5.43 9.87 -2.79
CA ILE A 4 4.28 9.16 -2.24
C ILE A 4 3.28 10.16 -1.62
N LEU A 5 3.79 11.08 -0.81
CA LEU A 5 2.99 11.97 0.03
C LEU A 5 2.89 13.41 -0.51
N ASP A 6 3.55 13.70 -1.64
CA ASP A 6 3.65 15.05 -2.21
C ASP A 6 4.28 16.08 -1.24
N LEU A 7 4.98 15.60 -0.19
CA LEU A 7 5.60 16.39 0.87
C LEU A 7 7.10 16.16 1.00
N GLU A 8 7.83 17.22 1.38
CA GLU A 8 9.24 17.14 1.71
C GLU A 8 9.44 16.82 3.19
N ILE A 9 10.40 15.94 3.49
CA ILE A 9 10.78 15.62 4.86
C ILE A 9 12.24 15.96 5.05
N SER A 10 12.53 16.66 6.14
CA SER A 10 13.88 16.88 6.63
C SER A 10 14.08 16.16 7.97
N PHE A 11 15.27 15.62 8.15
CA PHE A 11 15.70 14.95 9.38
C PHE A 11 16.75 15.82 10.05
N ILE A 12 16.59 16.04 11.35
CA ILE A 12 17.57 16.71 12.19
C ILE A 12 18.05 15.67 13.19
N ALA A 13 19.30 15.25 13.04
CA ALA A 13 20.00 14.43 14.01
C ALA A 13 20.73 15.34 15.00
N SER A 14 20.60 15.06 16.29
CA SER A 14 21.40 15.70 17.34
C SER A 14 22.49 14.73 17.75
N GLU A 15 23.76 15.15 17.74
CA GLU A 15 24.89 14.29 18.12
C GLU A 15 24.83 13.81 19.59
N ASN A 16 24.00 14.45 20.43
CA ASN A 16 23.89 14.17 21.86
C ASN A 16 22.65 13.35 22.25
N ILE A 17 21.78 12.99 21.30
CA ILE A 17 20.55 12.24 21.58
C ILE A 17 20.33 11.25 20.44
N ASP A 18 20.11 9.97 20.75
CA ASP A 18 19.70 8.92 19.79
C ASP A 18 18.29 9.17 19.18
N THR A 19 17.87 10.43 19.09
CA THR A 19 16.57 10.86 18.58
C THR A 19 16.76 11.61 17.28
N VAL A 20 16.15 11.08 16.23
CA VAL A 20 16.00 11.76 14.95
C VAL A 20 14.68 12.53 14.97
N LEU A 21 14.75 13.84 14.78
CA LEU A 21 13.55 14.68 14.63
C LEU A 21 13.23 14.85 13.15
N ASN A 22 12.03 14.44 12.73
CA ASN A 22 11.50 14.66 11.40
C ASN A 22 10.59 15.89 11.33
N ARG A 23 10.74 16.70 10.27
CA ARG A 23 9.88 17.85 9.96
C ARG A 23 9.34 17.73 8.55
N PHE A 24 8.15 18.28 8.32
CA PHE A 24 7.45 18.22 7.04
C PHE A 24 7.37 19.60 6.41
N LYS A 25 7.48 19.69 5.09
CA LYS A 25 7.28 20.91 4.33
C LYS A 25 6.36 20.66 3.13
N ASP A 26 5.30 21.46 3.07
CA ASP A 26 4.41 21.54 1.91
C ASP A 26 4.87 22.68 1.00
N LYS A 27 4.65 22.55 -0.31
CA LYS A 27 5.09 23.55 -1.29
C LYS A 27 4.32 24.87 -1.19
N ASN A 28 3.10 24.83 -0.67
CA ASN A 28 2.21 25.99 -0.55
C ASN A 28 2.42 26.76 0.75
N PHE A 29 3.20 26.22 1.69
CA PHE A 29 3.43 26.82 3.01
C PHE A 29 4.91 27.11 3.21
N SER A 30 5.21 28.28 3.76
CA SER A 30 6.60 28.71 4.02
C SER A 30 7.22 27.96 5.21
N ASN A 31 6.41 27.58 6.19
CA ASN A 31 6.86 27.00 7.46
C ASN A 31 6.93 25.46 7.41
N TYR A 32 7.83 24.92 8.24
CA TYR A 32 7.87 23.50 8.52
C TYR A 32 6.79 23.11 9.54
N PHE A 33 6.22 21.93 9.36
CA PHE A 33 5.28 21.33 10.28
C PHE A 33 5.97 20.22 11.09
N LEU A 34 5.65 20.17 12.39
CA LEU A 34 6.06 19.06 13.25
C LEU A 34 5.15 17.85 13.02
N PRO A 35 5.60 16.62 13.34
CA PRO A 35 4.77 15.43 13.28
C PRO A 35 3.46 15.57 14.08
N SER A 36 3.47 16.30 15.19
CA SER A 36 2.29 16.59 16.02
C SER A 36 1.26 17.49 15.33
N ASN A 37 1.65 18.20 14.27
CA ASN A 37 0.84 19.22 13.60
C ASN A 37 0.29 18.74 12.25
N ILE A 38 0.48 17.47 11.92
CA ILE A 38 0.00 16.86 10.68
C ILE A 38 -0.94 15.69 10.96
N SER A 39 -1.71 15.26 9.94
CA SER A 39 -2.68 14.18 10.09
C SER A 39 -2.03 12.85 10.45
N THR A 40 -2.75 12.04 11.24
CA THR A 40 -2.30 10.71 11.68
C THR A 40 -1.97 9.79 10.50
N GLY A 41 -2.76 9.83 9.41
CA GLY A 41 -2.48 9.04 8.21
C GLY A 41 -1.15 9.38 7.55
N LEU A 42 -0.79 10.67 7.49
CA LEU A 42 0.48 11.10 6.94
C LEU A 42 1.67 10.68 7.82
N ASN A 43 1.52 10.76 9.14
CA ASN A 43 2.50 10.26 10.10
C ASN A 43 2.72 8.75 9.95
N PHE A 44 1.63 7.98 9.88
CA PHE A 44 1.70 6.53 9.70
C PHE A 44 2.37 6.18 8.38
N ALA A 45 1.96 6.84 7.29
CA ALA A 45 2.56 6.61 5.99
C ALA A 45 4.06 6.92 5.95
N THR A 46 4.48 7.98 6.63
CA THR A 46 5.90 8.33 6.76
C THR A 46 6.69 7.23 7.46
N LYS A 47 6.14 6.66 8.55
CA LYS A 47 6.78 5.53 9.26
C LYS A 47 6.93 4.32 8.34
N ILE A 48 5.88 3.95 7.61
CA ILE A 48 5.93 2.85 6.63
C ILE A 48 7.06 3.08 5.60
N ILE A 49 7.19 4.30 5.08
CA ILE A 49 8.22 4.61 4.08
C ILE A 49 9.62 4.56 4.70
N ILE A 50 9.81 5.13 5.88
CA ILE A 50 11.12 5.13 6.56
C ILE A 50 11.56 3.69 6.85
N VAL A 51 10.69 2.88 7.43
CA VAL A 51 10.97 1.46 7.72
C VAL A 51 11.22 0.71 6.41
N GLY A 52 10.34 0.83 5.42
CA GLY A 52 10.51 0.12 4.15
C GLY A 52 11.82 0.46 3.43
N LEU A 53 12.28 1.71 3.54
CA LEU A 53 13.56 2.15 2.94
C LEU A 53 14.80 1.73 3.74
N SER A 54 14.67 1.32 5.01
CA SER A 54 15.79 0.81 5.81
C SER A 54 16.00 -0.70 5.68
N LEU A 55 15.05 -1.42 5.08
CA LEU A 55 15.09 -2.87 4.88
C LEU A 55 16.14 -3.29 3.85
N LYS A 56 16.60 -4.52 4.00
CA LYS A 56 17.57 -5.18 3.13
C LYS A 56 16.94 -6.40 2.45
N LYS A 57 17.61 -6.88 1.39
CA LYS A 57 17.22 -8.11 0.70
C LYS A 57 17.12 -9.27 1.70
N GLY A 58 16.01 -10.00 1.66
CA GLY A 58 15.71 -11.11 2.57
C GLY A 58 14.90 -10.73 3.80
N ASP A 59 14.70 -9.43 4.08
CA ASP A 59 13.84 -8.99 5.17
C ASP A 59 12.36 -9.21 4.83
N VAL A 60 11.55 -9.38 5.89
CA VAL A 60 10.09 -9.47 5.81
C VAL A 60 9.49 -8.19 6.39
N PHE A 61 8.61 -7.54 5.63
CA PHE A 61 7.91 -6.35 6.04
C PHE A 61 6.41 -6.61 6.15
N VAL A 62 5.87 -6.52 7.36
CA VAL A 62 4.44 -6.73 7.62
C VAL A 62 3.79 -5.40 7.95
N ILE A 63 2.69 -5.06 7.25
CA ILE A 63 1.94 -3.82 7.47
C ILE A 63 0.44 -4.14 7.54
N GLU A 64 -0.22 -3.60 8.56
CA GLU A 64 -1.69 -3.60 8.65
C GLU A 64 -2.24 -2.25 8.18
N ASN A 65 -3.34 -2.30 7.43
CA ASN A 65 -4.07 -1.19 6.85
C ASN A 65 -3.22 0.04 6.43
N PRO A 66 -2.25 -0.09 5.51
CA PRO A 66 -1.43 1.04 5.05
C PRO A 66 -2.23 2.21 4.45
N GLU A 67 -3.49 2.00 4.08
CA GLU A 67 -4.39 2.97 3.48
C GLU A 67 -5.08 3.94 4.44
N ILE A 68 -5.03 3.70 5.77
CA ILE A 68 -5.85 4.43 6.73
C ILE A 68 -5.58 5.95 6.67
N HIS A 69 -6.67 6.71 6.55
CA HIS A 69 -6.67 8.17 6.47
C HIS A 69 -5.84 8.76 5.32
N LEU A 70 -5.61 7.99 4.24
CA LEU A 70 -4.93 8.46 3.04
C LEU A 70 -5.90 8.70 1.89
N HIS A 71 -5.57 9.71 1.10
CA HIS A 71 -6.24 9.95 -0.17
C HIS A 71 -5.96 8.78 -1.15
N PRO A 72 -6.92 8.35 -1.98
CA PRO A 72 -6.74 7.26 -2.96
C PRO A 72 -5.48 7.38 -3.84
N LYS A 73 -5.12 8.60 -4.22
CA LYS A 73 -3.88 8.91 -4.95
C LYS A 73 -2.63 8.43 -4.20
N ALA A 74 -2.56 8.63 -2.87
CA ALA A 74 -1.44 8.20 -2.05
C ALA A 74 -1.42 6.67 -1.90
N ILE A 75 -2.58 6.02 -1.76
CA ILE A 75 -2.71 4.55 -1.73
C ILE A 75 -2.16 3.93 -3.03
N SER A 76 -2.48 4.52 -4.18
CA SER A 76 -1.93 4.09 -5.48
C SER A 76 -0.41 4.22 -5.56
N LYS A 77 0.16 5.28 -4.94
CA LYS A 77 1.61 5.45 -4.85
C LYS A 77 2.24 4.45 -3.87
N PHE A 78 1.51 4.02 -2.84
CA PHE A 78 1.96 2.93 -1.98
C PHE A 78 2.07 1.59 -2.70
N ALA A 79 1.14 1.26 -3.60
CA ALA A 79 1.28 0.08 -4.43
C ALA A 79 2.62 0.08 -5.20
N ASN A 80 2.99 1.21 -5.81
CA ASN A 80 4.29 1.36 -6.50
C ASN A 80 5.47 1.17 -5.52
N PHE A 81 5.37 1.73 -4.32
CA PHE A 81 6.40 1.60 -3.29
C PHE A 81 6.59 0.15 -2.85
N PHE A 82 5.51 -0.60 -2.60
CA PHE A 82 5.60 -2.01 -2.22
C PHE A 82 6.16 -2.85 -3.36
N THR A 83 5.74 -2.62 -4.61
CA THR A 83 6.35 -3.27 -5.79
C THR A 83 7.84 -2.96 -5.90
N PHE A 84 8.27 -1.73 -5.58
CA PHE A 84 9.69 -1.39 -5.51
C PHE A 84 10.41 -2.22 -4.43
N LEU A 85 9.88 -2.35 -3.22
CA LEU A 85 10.48 -3.17 -2.17
C LEU A 85 10.60 -4.64 -2.59
N VAL A 86 9.54 -5.21 -3.17
CA VAL A 86 9.55 -6.58 -3.71
C VAL A 86 10.64 -6.75 -4.77
N SER A 87 10.84 -5.76 -5.65
CA SER A 87 11.91 -5.79 -6.65
C SER A 87 13.33 -5.79 -6.05
N LYS A 88 13.48 -5.39 -4.78
CA LYS A 88 14.74 -5.46 -4.02
C LYS A 88 14.91 -6.77 -3.25
N GLY A 89 13.98 -7.71 -3.41
CA GLY A 89 13.98 -9.00 -2.74
C GLY A 89 13.56 -8.92 -1.28
N ILE A 90 12.71 -7.94 -0.94
CA ILE A 90 12.04 -7.82 0.36
C ILE A 90 10.67 -8.50 0.24
N GLN A 91 10.32 -9.36 1.20
CA GLN A 91 8.98 -9.93 1.26
C GLN A 91 8.05 -8.95 1.95
N VAL A 92 6.93 -8.60 1.31
CA VAL A 92 5.97 -7.63 1.85
C VAL A 92 4.63 -8.33 2.09
N ILE A 93 4.15 -8.30 3.32
CA ILE A 93 2.85 -8.84 3.74
C ILE A 93 1.98 -7.67 4.15
N ILE A 94 0.84 -7.52 3.47
CA ILE A 94 -0.08 -6.40 3.69
C ILE A 94 -1.46 -6.97 4.01
N GLU A 95 -2.01 -6.54 5.13
CA GLU A 95 -3.44 -6.62 5.39
C GLU A 95 -4.08 -5.32 4.88
N THR A 96 -5.17 -5.45 4.11
CA THR A 96 -5.82 -4.31 3.47
C THR A 96 -7.29 -4.59 3.18
N HIS A 97 -8.10 -3.54 3.32
CA HIS A 97 -9.48 -3.48 2.87
C HIS A 97 -9.64 -2.55 1.66
N SER A 98 -8.54 -2.05 1.11
CA SER A 98 -8.55 -1.05 0.04
C SER A 98 -8.65 -1.68 -1.35
N ASN A 99 -9.81 -1.49 -1.98
CA ASN A 99 -9.98 -1.79 -3.41
C ASN A 99 -9.02 -0.97 -4.30
N TYR A 100 -8.61 0.24 -3.89
CA TYR A 100 -7.64 1.06 -4.61
C TYR A 100 -6.25 0.42 -4.64
N LEU A 101 -5.79 -0.12 -3.50
CA LEU A 101 -4.49 -0.80 -3.42
C LEU A 101 -4.49 -2.04 -4.32
N LEU A 102 -5.50 -2.88 -4.17
CA LEU A 102 -5.64 -4.11 -4.96
C LEU A 102 -5.75 -3.82 -6.46
N SER A 103 -6.56 -2.83 -6.85
CA SER A 103 -6.70 -2.43 -8.26
C SER A 103 -5.38 -1.94 -8.85
N LYS A 104 -4.59 -1.19 -8.07
CA LYS A 104 -3.29 -0.71 -8.54
C LYS A 104 -2.26 -1.83 -8.66
N LEU A 105 -2.23 -2.79 -7.73
CA LEU A 105 -1.37 -3.99 -7.83
C LEU A 105 -1.71 -4.81 -9.09
N ARG A 106 -2.99 -5.01 -9.39
CA ARG A 106 -3.41 -5.66 -10.64
C ARG A 106 -2.93 -4.93 -11.88
N TYR A 107 -3.02 -3.60 -11.88
CA TYR A 107 -2.51 -2.77 -12.97
C TYR A 107 -0.99 -2.89 -13.13
N LEU A 108 -0.24 -2.91 -12.02
CA LEU A 108 1.22 -3.12 -12.02
C LEU A 108 1.59 -4.51 -12.54
N ASN A 109 0.80 -5.54 -12.22
CA ASN A 109 0.95 -6.87 -12.79
C ASN A 109 0.66 -6.89 -14.30
N TYR A 110 -0.44 -6.28 -14.74
CA TYR A 110 -0.78 -6.15 -16.15
C TYR A 110 0.31 -5.43 -16.97
N THR A 111 0.91 -4.38 -16.40
CA THR A 111 1.99 -3.60 -17.03
C THR A 111 3.37 -4.21 -16.84
N LYS A 112 3.48 -5.41 -16.24
CA LYS A 112 4.74 -6.16 -16.02
C LYS A 112 5.74 -5.49 -15.08
N HIS A 113 5.30 -4.53 -14.26
CA HIS A 113 6.10 -4.00 -13.16
C HIS A 113 6.12 -4.92 -11.93
N LEU A 114 5.16 -5.85 -11.86
CA LEU A 114 5.04 -6.89 -10.84
C LEU A 114 4.84 -8.23 -11.56
N LYS A 115 5.66 -9.25 -11.29
CA LYS A 115 5.49 -10.56 -11.96
C LYS A 115 4.27 -11.28 -11.38
N ASN A 116 3.82 -12.32 -12.08
CA ASN A 116 2.70 -13.14 -11.62
C ASN A 116 3.03 -13.84 -10.29
N ASP A 117 4.26 -14.33 -10.15
CA ASP A 117 4.70 -15.06 -8.96
C ASP A 117 5.11 -14.12 -7.80
N ASP A 118 5.15 -12.81 -8.04
CA ASP A 118 5.54 -11.81 -7.03
C ASP A 118 4.34 -11.41 -6.13
N VAL A 119 3.12 -11.86 -6.45
CA VAL A 119 1.91 -11.45 -5.73
C VAL A 119 0.89 -12.58 -5.62
N VAL A 120 0.43 -12.80 -4.40
CA VAL A 120 -0.71 -13.66 -4.08
C VAL A 120 -1.60 -12.91 -3.10
N ILE A 121 -2.91 -13.05 -3.26
CA ILE A 121 -3.90 -12.46 -2.36
C ILE A 121 -4.50 -13.58 -1.55
N TYR A 122 -4.42 -13.49 -0.22
CA TYR A 122 -5.13 -14.40 0.66
C TYR A 122 -6.44 -13.73 1.09
N TYR A 123 -7.54 -14.17 0.50
CA TYR A 123 -8.85 -13.63 0.82
C TYR A 123 -9.47 -14.42 1.98
N LYS A 124 -9.96 -13.69 2.99
CA LYS A 124 -10.74 -14.26 4.08
C LYS A 124 -12.21 -13.95 3.87
N ASP A 125 -12.98 -15.00 3.59
CA ASP A 125 -14.45 -14.95 3.60
C ASP A 125 -14.97 -15.23 5.02
N GLN A 126 -16.29 -15.30 5.22
CA GLN A 126 -16.94 -15.77 6.45
C GLN A 126 -16.59 -17.22 6.84
N GLN A 127 -15.79 -17.92 6.02
CA GLN A 127 -15.22 -19.24 6.30
C GLN A 127 -13.96 -19.13 7.19
N ILE A 128 -13.56 -20.26 7.76
CA ILE A 128 -12.44 -20.32 8.73
C ILE A 128 -11.08 -20.06 8.04
N ASP A 129 -10.89 -20.55 6.81
CA ASP A 129 -9.60 -20.57 6.13
C ASP A 129 -9.46 -19.48 5.05
N PHE A 130 -8.22 -19.00 4.87
CA PHE A 130 -7.87 -18.09 3.78
C PHE A 130 -7.82 -18.83 2.44
N LYS A 131 -8.43 -18.24 1.40
CA LYS A 131 -8.37 -18.73 0.03
C LYS A 131 -7.38 -17.91 -0.78
N PRO A 132 -6.33 -18.51 -1.37
CA PRO A 132 -5.42 -17.76 -2.23
C PRO A 132 -6.07 -17.46 -3.58
N ILE A 133 -5.78 -16.27 -4.07
CA ILE A 133 -6.18 -15.75 -5.36
C ILE A 133 -4.92 -15.22 -6.03
N PHE A 134 -4.66 -15.72 -7.23
CA PHE A 134 -3.49 -15.37 -8.02
C PHE A 134 -3.83 -14.28 -9.02
N ILE A 135 -2.85 -13.44 -9.36
CA ILE A 135 -2.99 -12.40 -10.38
C ILE A 135 -2.12 -12.77 -11.59
N ASN A 136 -2.73 -12.83 -12.76
CA ASN A 136 -2.01 -13.04 -14.01
C ASN A 136 -2.56 -12.12 -15.11
N PHE A 137 -1.69 -11.27 -15.67
CA PHE A 137 -2.03 -10.18 -16.58
C PHE A 137 -3.24 -9.34 -16.09
N GLY A 138 -3.26 -8.99 -14.81
CA GLY A 138 -4.30 -8.17 -14.17
C GLY A 138 -5.65 -8.86 -13.91
N LYS A 139 -5.76 -10.16 -14.22
CA LYS A 139 -6.96 -10.99 -14.00
C LYS A 139 -6.73 -11.95 -12.83
N PHE A 140 -7.82 -12.37 -12.19
CA PHE A 140 -7.78 -13.27 -11.04
C PHE A 140 -7.90 -14.73 -11.44
N TYR A 141 -7.19 -15.59 -10.72
CA TYR A 141 -7.17 -17.04 -10.91
C TYR A 141 -7.22 -17.75 -9.55
N ASN A 142 -7.86 -18.92 -9.49
CA ASN A 142 -7.85 -19.79 -8.31
C ASN A 142 -6.60 -20.69 -8.27
N GLU A 143 -6.50 -21.54 -7.25
CA GLU A 143 -5.40 -22.52 -7.10
C GLU A 143 -5.27 -23.48 -8.28
N ASP A 144 -6.37 -23.83 -8.94
CA ASP A 144 -6.40 -24.70 -10.12
C ASP A 144 -5.96 -23.98 -11.42
N GLY A 145 -5.63 -22.69 -11.35
CA GLY A 145 -5.30 -21.87 -12.52
C GLY A 145 -6.50 -21.51 -13.40
N ILE A 146 -7.73 -21.64 -12.86
CA ILE A 146 -8.95 -21.25 -13.55
C ILE A 146 -9.22 -19.77 -13.29
N LYS A 147 -9.50 -19.03 -14.36
CA LYS A 147 -9.87 -17.61 -14.27
C LYS A 147 -11.15 -17.47 -13.45
N THR A 148 -11.12 -16.61 -12.43
CA THR A 148 -12.25 -16.36 -11.54
C THR A 148 -12.53 -14.87 -11.40
N SER A 149 -13.69 -14.54 -10.82
CA SER A 149 -13.99 -13.20 -10.32
C SER A 149 -13.45 -13.07 -8.89
N PHE A 150 -13.23 -11.83 -8.44
CA PHE A 150 -12.94 -11.62 -7.02
C PHE A 150 -14.19 -11.97 -6.19
N PRO A 151 -14.03 -12.47 -4.96
CA PRO A 151 -15.17 -12.74 -4.06
C PRO A 151 -16.11 -11.54 -3.93
N THR A 152 -17.41 -11.84 -3.90
CA THR A 152 -18.48 -10.86 -3.75
C THR A 152 -18.39 -10.15 -2.40
N GLY A 153 -18.85 -8.90 -2.33
CA GLY A 153 -18.86 -8.10 -1.09
C GLY A 153 -17.56 -7.34 -0.78
N PHE A 154 -16.51 -7.46 -1.61
CA PHE A 154 -15.32 -6.60 -1.52
C PHE A 154 -15.34 -5.45 -2.54
N PHE A 155 -15.67 -5.74 -3.80
CA PHE A 155 -15.76 -4.73 -4.86
C PHE A 155 -17.19 -4.23 -5.11
N ASP A 156 -18.20 -5.05 -4.80
CA ASP A 156 -19.54 -4.92 -5.38
C ASP A 156 -20.61 -4.47 -4.37
N THR A 157 -20.22 -4.17 -3.13
CA THR A 157 -21.15 -3.87 -2.02
C THR A 157 -22.11 -2.71 -2.32
N ASP A 158 -21.64 -1.72 -3.08
CA ASP A 158 -22.46 -0.58 -3.49
C ASP A 158 -22.88 -0.65 -4.97
N LEU A 159 -22.41 -1.64 -5.73
CA LEU A 159 -22.61 -1.69 -7.17
C LEU A 159 -24.08 -1.91 -7.55
N GLU A 160 -24.80 -2.75 -6.80
CA GLU A 160 -26.24 -2.98 -6.98
C GLU A 160 -27.02 -1.68 -6.75
N ASN A 161 -26.78 -1.00 -5.62
CA ASN A 161 -27.43 0.27 -5.30
C ASN A 161 -27.10 1.36 -6.34
N LEU A 162 -25.86 1.41 -6.86
CA LEU A 162 -25.45 2.37 -7.88
C LEU A 162 -26.10 2.09 -9.25
N MET A 163 -26.44 0.84 -9.54
CA MET A 163 -27.19 0.49 -10.74
C MET A 163 -28.67 0.91 -10.66
N GLU A 164 -29.24 1.01 -9.45
CA GLU A 164 -30.63 1.48 -9.25
C GLU A 164 -30.78 3.00 -9.40
N ILE A 165 -29.74 3.78 -9.14
CA ILE A 165 -29.73 5.25 -9.32
C ILE A 165 -29.64 5.65 -10.80
N ARG A 166 -29.58 4.67 -11.71
CA ARG A 166 -29.23 4.85 -13.12
C ARG A 166 -30.40 4.79 -14.08
#